data_AF-A0A2E8UCK3-F1
#
_entry.id   AF-A0A2E8UCK3-F1
#
_cell.length_a   1.000
_cell.length_b   1.000
_cell.length_c   1.000
_cell.angle_alpha   90.00
_cell.angle_beta   90.00
_cell.angle_gamma   90.00
#
_symmetry.space_group_name_H-M   'P 1'
#
loop_
_entity.id
_entity.type
_entity.pdbx_description
1 polymer ?
#
loop_
_entity_poly.entity_id
_entity_poly.type
_entity_poly.pdbx_seq_one_letter_code
_entity_poly.pdbx_strand_id
1 'polypeptide(L)'
;MKIHGVFGGIGKTLGVRNYRYYWIGSFISILGFWIHKLALAWLTWELTKSPFWLGMVGFAALFPSFIFSPFSGALADRFGMRLVAYYSIVASGLLALLLGILVSLEMATIEIVFVLTFLQGTGLAFDLPARQGLVNLLVKKEDLSSAIALNTTTFHIGAFIGPAIFGFLLEFLSIQWVFYANALTFLVFTLCLRELNISEIKNLSTPMYKITEDIREGIYYLLGHKGIRSLFILAIIPHLFIRPFVDFLPGFSEEVFYRGADGFAILASSFGLGSLLLGFLLAVRGKTQG
;
A
#
# COMPACT_ATOMS: atom_id res chain seq x y z
N MET A 1 -4.49 -23.34 22.71
CA MET A 1 -5.90 -22.92 22.57
C MET A 1 -6.28 -23.00 21.09
N LYS A 2 -7.18 -23.92 20.71
CA LYS A 2 -7.48 -24.25 19.30
C LYS A 2 -8.51 -23.30 18.69
N ILE A 3 -8.09 -22.45 17.76
CA ILE A 3 -8.88 -21.41 17.05
C ILE A 3 -9.71 -22.02 15.88
N HIS A 4 -10.25 -23.24 16.02
CA HIS A 4 -10.78 -23.99 14.86
C HIS A 4 -12.28 -23.76 14.56
N GLY A 5 -13.04 -23.11 15.44
CA GLY A 5 -14.51 -23.08 15.32
C GLY A 5 -15.13 -21.86 14.63
N VAL A 6 -14.52 -20.67 14.73
CA VAL A 6 -15.18 -19.40 14.33
C VAL A 6 -14.54 -18.74 13.11
N PHE A 7 -13.28 -19.09 12.79
CA PHE A 7 -12.51 -18.46 11.70
C PHE A 7 -12.15 -19.39 10.53
N GLY A 8 -12.63 -20.65 10.51
CA GLY A 8 -12.47 -21.58 9.38
C GLY A 8 -11.05 -21.61 8.78
N GLY A 9 -10.95 -21.38 7.46
CA GLY A 9 -9.68 -21.32 6.73
C GLY A 9 -8.68 -20.28 7.24
N ILE A 10 -9.14 -19.13 7.77
CA ILE A 10 -8.27 -18.06 8.30
C ILE A 10 -7.50 -18.53 9.54
N GLY A 11 -8.15 -19.26 10.44
CA GLY A 11 -7.51 -19.83 11.63
C GLY A 11 -6.44 -20.87 11.27
N LYS A 12 -6.67 -21.63 10.18
CA LYS A 12 -5.70 -22.59 9.64
C LYS A 12 -4.50 -21.88 9.00
N THR A 13 -4.73 -20.84 8.21
CA THR A 13 -3.65 -20.03 7.59
C THR A 13 -2.78 -19.37 8.66
N LEU A 14 -3.36 -18.78 9.72
CA LEU A 14 -2.62 -18.21 10.86
C LEU A 14 -1.93 -19.26 11.75
N GLY A 15 -2.29 -20.54 11.60
CA GLY A 15 -1.58 -21.66 12.21
C GLY A 15 -0.18 -21.86 11.63
N VAL A 16 0.05 -21.46 10.38
CA VAL A 16 1.35 -21.55 9.73
C VAL A 16 2.30 -20.49 10.31
N ARG A 17 3.37 -20.94 10.97
CA ARG A 17 4.32 -20.07 11.69
C ARG A 17 4.84 -18.91 10.85
N ASN A 18 5.35 -19.19 9.65
CA ASN A 18 5.93 -18.17 8.77
C ASN A 18 4.87 -17.18 8.28
N TYR A 19 3.70 -17.66 7.85
CA TYR A 19 2.61 -16.77 7.44
C TYR A 19 2.12 -15.90 8.59
N ARG A 20 2.06 -16.42 9.82
CA ARG A 20 1.67 -15.63 11.00
C ARG A 20 2.63 -14.47 11.28
N TYR A 21 3.94 -14.70 11.25
CA TYR A 21 4.91 -13.61 11.42
C TYR A 21 4.81 -12.58 10.29
N TYR A 22 4.69 -13.05 9.05
CA TYR A 22 4.47 -12.19 7.90
C TYR A 22 3.20 -11.33 8.06
N TRP A 23 2.08 -11.94 8.42
CA TRP A 23 0.81 -11.25 8.53
C TRP A 23 0.80 -10.21 9.65
N ILE A 24 1.33 -10.53 10.83
CA ILE A 24 1.42 -9.57 11.95
C ILE A 24 2.26 -8.35 11.55
N GLY A 25 3.44 -8.59 10.97
CA GLY A 25 4.30 -7.49 10.50
C GLY A 25 3.63 -6.67 9.39
N SER A 26 3.00 -7.34 8.42
CA SER A 26 2.28 -6.70 7.31
C SER A 26 1.09 -5.87 7.80
N PHE A 27 0.35 -6.35 8.80
CA PHE A 27 -0.77 -5.63 9.42
C PHE A 27 -0.29 -4.33 10.09
N ILE A 28 0.79 -4.39 10.87
CA ILE A 28 1.35 -3.19 11.50
C ILE A 28 1.88 -2.22 10.44
N SER A 29 2.56 -2.73 9.41
CA SER A 29 3.07 -1.93 8.30
C SER A 29 1.96 -1.27 7.48
N ILE A 30 0.82 -1.94 7.24
CA ILE A 30 -0.28 -1.35 6.48
C ILE A 30 -0.94 -0.20 7.23
N LEU A 31 -1.04 -0.29 8.56
CA LEU A 31 -1.52 0.82 9.39
C LEU A 31 -0.59 2.01 9.26
N GLY A 32 0.72 1.80 9.41
CA GLY A 32 1.72 2.85 9.21
C GLY A 32 1.64 3.50 7.82
N PHE A 33 1.50 2.69 6.77
CA PHE A 33 1.34 3.17 5.39
C PHE A 33 0.15 4.12 5.23
N TRP A 34 -1.01 3.76 5.78
CA TRP A 34 -2.21 4.60 5.70
C TRP A 34 -2.05 5.92 6.45
N ILE A 35 -1.51 5.88 7.67
CA ILE A 35 -1.27 7.08 8.48
C ILE A 35 -0.23 7.98 7.79
N HIS A 36 0.85 7.40 7.25
CA HIS A 36 1.88 8.11 6.50
C HIS A 36 1.33 8.79 5.25
N LYS A 37 0.47 8.11 4.49
CA LYS A 37 -0.16 8.68 3.30
C LYS A 37 -0.95 9.95 3.64
N LEU A 38 -1.71 9.92 4.73
CA LEU A 38 -2.49 11.07 5.17
C LEU A 38 -1.59 12.20 5.67
N ALA A 39 -0.52 11.88 6.38
CA ALA A 39 0.48 12.87 6.80
C ALA A 39 1.17 13.53 5.63
N LEU A 40 1.54 12.79 4.56
CA LEU A 40 2.08 13.40 3.35
C LEU A 40 1.09 14.37 2.69
N ALA A 41 -0.18 13.98 2.60
CA ALA A 41 -1.21 14.84 2.04
C ALA A 41 -1.41 16.11 2.90
N TRP A 42 -1.48 15.96 4.22
CA TRP A 42 -1.61 17.09 5.15
C TRP A 42 -0.40 18.02 5.12
N LEU A 43 0.82 17.48 5.22
CA LEU A 43 2.07 18.25 5.16
C LEU A 43 2.18 19.02 3.84
N THR A 44 1.83 18.38 2.73
CA THR A 44 1.82 19.04 1.41
C THR A 44 0.86 20.22 1.38
N TRP A 45 -0.33 20.04 1.96
CA TRP A 45 -1.31 21.10 2.08
C TRP A 45 -0.82 22.23 2.99
N GLU A 46 -0.22 21.93 4.15
CA GLU A 46 0.34 22.94 5.05
C GLU A 46 1.44 23.76 4.39
N LEU A 47 2.33 23.12 3.62
CA LEU A 47 3.45 23.78 2.96
C LEU A 47 3.02 24.66 1.77
N THR A 48 1.96 24.29 1.06
CA THR A 48 1.66 24.88 -0.26
C THR A 48 0.29 25.51 -0.39
N LYS A 49 -0.69 25.08 0.43
CA LYS A 49 -2.11 25.40 0.29
C LYS A 49 -2.60 25.28 -1.16
N SER A 50 -2.06 24.29 -1.88
CA SER A 50 -2.24 24.15 -3.33
C SER A 50 -2.74 22.75 -3.70
N PRO A 51 -3.93 22.64 -4.32
CA PRO A 51 -4.41 21.37 -4.85
C PRO A 51 -3.49 20.78 -5.94
N PHE A 52 -2.78 21.63 -6.68
CA PHE A 52 -1.81 21.18 -7.68
C PHE A 52 -0.71 20.33 -7.04
N TRP A 53 -0.13 20.79 -5.93
CA TRP A 53 0.92 20.06 -5.23
C TRP A 53 0.41 18.79 -4.55
N LEU A 54 -0.83 18.77 -4.04
CA LEU A 54 -1.48 17.53 -3.60
C LEU A 54 -1.54 16.49 -4.72
N GLY A 55 -1.91 16.92 -5.93
CA GLY A 55 -1.92 16.07 -7.12
C GLY A 55 -0.52 15.59 -7.52
N MET A 56 0.49 16.47 -7.48
CA MET A 56 1.88 16.13 -7.81
C MET A 56 2.49 15.13 -6.81
N VAL A 57 2.24 15.30 -5.51
CA VAL A 57 2.73 14.37 -4.48
C VAL A 57 2.00 13.02 -4.59
N GLY A 58 0.68 13.03 -4.83
CA GLY A 58 -0.08 11.81 -5.14
C GLY A 58 0.43 11.09 -6.39
N PHE A 59 0.79 11.84 -7.44
CA PHE A 59 1.43 11.33 -8.64
C PHE A 59 2.80 10.70 -8.32
N ALA A 60 3.67 11.39 -7.58
CA ALA A 60 4.98 10.89 -7.18
C ALA A 60 4.88 9.57 -6.40
N ALA A 61 3.83 9.40 -5.58
CA ALA A 61 3.64 8.19 -4.79
C ALA A 61 3.31 6.93 -5.63
N LEU A 62 2.71 7.09 -6.82
CA LEU A 62 2.19 5.98 -7.63
C LEU A 62 2.86 5.83 -8.99
N PHE A 63 3.30 6.93 -9.61
CA PHE A 63 3.90 6.94 -10.92
C PHE A 63 5.13 6.03 -11.07
N PRO A 64 6.06 5.98 -10.10
CA PRO A 64 7.18 5.06 -10.21
C PRO A 64 6.72 3.60 -10.21
N SER A 65 5.67 3.27 -9.46
CA SER A 65 5.07 1.92 -9.48
C SER A 65 4.51 1.56 -10.85
N PHE A 66 3.93 2.50 -11.58
CA PHE A 66 3.49 2.26 -12.95
C PHE A 66 4.66 1.92 -13.90
N ILE A 67 5.80 2.60 -13.74
CA ILE A 67 7.00 2.36 -14.58
C ILE A 67 7.71 1.06 -14.19
N PHE A 68 7.92 0.82 -12.90
CA PHE A 68 8.80 -0.24 -12.40
C PHE A 68 8.08 -1.56 -12.11
N SER A 69 6.75 -1.58 -11.98
CA SER A 69 5.97 -2.81 -11.71
C SER A 69 6.22 -3.95 -12.71
N PRO A 70 6.35 -3.72 -14.04
CA PRO A 70 6.65 -4.81 -14.98
C PRO A 70 8.00 -5.47 -14.74
N PHE A 71 8.98 -4.73 -14.22
CA PHE A 71 10.32 -5.21 -13.95
C PHE A 71 10.46 -5.87 -12.57
N SER A 72 9.62 -5.46 -11.61
CA SER A 72 9.75 -5.90 -10.22
C SER A 72 9.42 -7.37 -10.02
N GLY A 73 8.49 -7.94 -10.80
CA GLY A 73 8.19 -9.38 -10.77
C GLY A 73 9.40 -10.23 -11.16
N ALA A 74 10.04 -9.92 -12.29
CA ALA A 74 11.23 -10.64 -12.73
C ALA A 74 12.43 -10.43 -11.79
N LEU A 75 12.55 -9.25 -11.19
CA LEU A 75 13.55 -8.99 -10.17
C LEU A 75 13.30 -9.85 -8.91
N ALA A 76 12.05 -9.94 -8.47
CA ALA A 76 11.63 -10.76 -7.33
C ALA A 76 11.82 -12.26 -7.60
N ASP A 77 11.56 -12.73 -8.81
CA ASP A 77 11.79 -14.13 -9.21
C ASP A 77 13.29 -14.49 -9.19
N ARG A 78 14.15 -13.54 -9.60
CA ARG A 78 15.60 -13.75 -9.70
C ARG A 78 16.32 -13.64 -8.36
N PHE A 79 16.05 -12.57 -7.61
CA PHE A 79 16.75 -12.25 -6.37
C PHE A 79 16.06 -12.81 -5.13
N GLY A 80 14.84 -13.33 -5.27
CA GLY A 80 14.04 -13.85 -4.18
C GLY A 80 13.02 -12.83 -3.67
N MET A 81 11.76 -13.24 -3.61
CA MET A 81 10.63 -12.37 -3.23
C MET A 81 10.80 -11.79 -1.82
N ARG A 82 11.40 -12.54 -0.89
CA ARG A 82 11.67 -12.07 0.47
C ARG A 82 12.70 -10.95 0.49
N LEU A 83 13.80 -11.11 -0.24
CA LEU A 83 14.88 -10.12 -0.28
C LEU A 83 14.42 -8.82 -0.96
N VAL A 84 13.68 -8.92 -2.07
CA VAL A 84 13.13 -7.74 -2.75
C VAL A 84 12.16 -6.99 -1.84
N ALA A 85 11.23 -7.68 -1.16
CA ALA A 85 10.34 -7.04 -0.20
C ALA A 85 11.14 -6.40 0.96
N TYR A 86 12.11 -7.14 1.53
CA TYR A 86 12.94 -6.68 2.64
C TYR A 86 13.66 -5.36 2.34
N TYR A 87 14.41 -5.29 1.23
CA TYR A 87 15.15 -4.08 0.88
C TYR A 87 14.23 -2.91 0.52
N SER A 88 13.09 -3.19 -0.12
CA SER A 88 12.09 -2.16 -0.44
C SER A 88 11.49 -1.54 0.82
N ILE A 89 11.15 -2.36 1.82
CA ILE A 89 10.60 -1.88 3.10
C ILE A 89 11.66 -1.15 3.92
N VAL A 90 12.91 -1.64 3.94
CA VAL A 90 14.02 -0.94 4.61
C VAL A 90 14.23 0.45 3.99
N ALA A 91 14.28 0.54 2.67
CA ALA A 91 14.42 1.81 1.97
C ALA A 91 13.26 2.77 2.30
N SER A 92 12.01 2.29 2.23
CA SER A 92 10.83 3.09 2.61
C SER A 92 10.85 3.53 4.07
N GLY A 93 11.31 2.67 4.98
CA GLY A 93 11.54 2.99 6.39
C GLY A 93 12.55 4.11 6.61
N LEU A 94 13.68 4.05 5.92
CA LEU A 94 14.71 5.09 5.98
C LEU A 94 14.23 6.41 5.39
N LEU A 95 13.48 6.38 4.29
CA LEU A 95 12.88 7.58 3.69
C LEU A 95 11.83 8.22 4.60
N ALA A 96 10.99 7.41 5.25
CA ALA A 96 10.03 7.91 6.24
C ALA A 96 10.73 8.52 7.46
N LEU A 97 11.80 7.89 7.95
CA LEU A 97 12.61 8.42 9.04
C LEU A 97 13.27 9.75 8.66
N LEU A 98 13.89 9.81 7.47
CA LEU A 98 14.52 11.02 6.95
C LEU A 98 13.52 12.17 6.82
N LEU A 99 12.32 11.90 6.29
CA LEU A 99 11.26 12.90 6.21
C LEU A 99 10.86 13.40 7.61
N GLY A 100 10.69 12.51 8.59
CA GLY A 100 10.41 12.89 9.97
C GLY A 100 11.49 13.80 10.58
N ILE A 101 12.76 13.50 10.32
CA ILE A 101 13.90 14.32 10.76
C ILE A 101 13.83 15.71 10.12
N LEU A 102 13.66 15.78 8.79
CA LEU A 102 13.62 17.05 8.06
C LEU A 102 12.44 17.92 8.49
N VAL A 103 11.28 17.33 8.76
CA VAL A 103 10.13 18.04 9.33
C VAL A 103 10.43 18.54 10.74
N SER A 104 11.09 17.75 11.57
CA SER A 104 11.46 18.15 12.94
C SER A 104 12.47 19.30 12.98
N LEU A 105 13.32 19.41 11.95
CA LEU A 105 14.30 20.48 11.79
C LEU A 105 13.72 21.69 11.05
N GLU A 106 12.43 21.68 10.69
CA GLU A 106 11.78 22.72 9.88
C GLU A 106 12.45 22.94 8.51
N MET A 107 13.13 21.92 7.99
CA MET A 107 13.85 21.93 6.70
C MET A 107 13.05 21.26 5.58
N ALA A 108 11.85 20.77 5.85
CA ALA A 108 11.01 20.10 4.87
C ALA A 108 10.41 21.12 3.88
N THR A 109 10.92 21.14 2.66
CA THR A 109 10.32 21.88 1.54
C THR A 109 9.47 20.97 0.67
N ILE A 110 8.58 21.53 -0.16
CA ILE A 110 7.71 20.74 -1.03
C ILE A 110 8.49 19.91 -2.05
N GLU A 111 9.61 20.44 -2.55
CA GLU A 111 10.49 19.73 -3.50
C GLU A 111 11.11 18.49 -2.84
N ILE A 112 11.54 18.62 -1.58
CA ILE A 112 12.07 17.51 -0.80
C ILE A 112 10.98 16.46 -0.56
N VAL A 113 9.78 16.89 -0.15
CA VAL A 113 8.62 15.99 0.04
C VAL A 113 8.30 15.24 -1.25
N PHE A 114 8.29 15.93 -2.40
CA PHE A 114 8.06 15.33 -3.71
C PHE A 114 9.11 14.26 -4.05
N VAL A 115 10.40 14.58 -3.90
CA VAL A 115 11.50 13.63 -4.19
C VAL A 115 11.46 12.42 -3.27
N LEU A 116 11.28 12.61 -1.96
CA LEU A 116 11.18 11.50 -1.01
C LEU A 116 9.95 10.62 -1.26
N THR A 117 8.82 11.24 -1.64
CA THR A 117 7.60 10.51 -2.02
C THR A 117 7.80 9.72 -3.30
N PHE A 118 8.48 10.29 -4.30
CA PHE A 118 8.85 9.60 -5.53
C PHE A 118 9.73 8.38 -5.24
N LEU A 119 10.73 8.54 -4.38
CA LEU A 119 11.59 7.43 -3.98
C LEU A 119 10.80 6.35 -3.22
N GLN A 120 9.88 6.71 -2.33
CA GLN A 120 8.98 5.73 -1.70
C GLN A 120 8.08 5.02 -2.73
N GLY A 121 7.59 5.73 -3.73
CA GLY A 121 6.80 5.16 -4.83
C GLY A 121 7.58 4.11 -5.63
N THR A 122 8.92 4.24 -5.72
CA THR A 122 9.76 3.18 -6.30
C THR A 122 9.83 1.96 -5.39
N GLY A 123 10.01 2.14 -4.08
CA GLY A 123 9.96 1.06 -3.10
C GLY A 123 8.64 0.28 -3.16
N LEU A 124 7.52 0.98 -3.29
CA LEU A 124 6.19 0.39 -3.44
C LEU A 124 6.06 -0.47 -4.71
N ALA A 125 6.74 -0.09 -5.80
CA ALA A 125 6.75 -0.81 -7.07
C ALA A 125 7.34 -2.23 -6.95
N PHE A 126 8.31 -2.38 -6.07
CA PHE A 126 9.02 -3.63 -5.80
C PHE A 126 8.37 -4.42 -4.67
N ASP A 127 7.93 -3.73 -3.63
CA ASP A 127 7.33 -4.34 -2.44
C ASP A 127 6.02 -5.08 -2.75
N LEU A 128 5.08 -4.47 -3.47
CA LEU A 128 3.75 -5.07 -3.70
C LEU A 128 3.83 -6.43 -4.44
N PRO A 129 4.52 -6.54 -5.58
CA PRO A 129 4.62 -7.81 -6.31
C PRO A 129 5.42 -8.86 -5.53
N ALA A 130 6.50 -8.44 -4.86
CA ALA A 130 7.28 -9.33 -4.00
C ALA A 130 6.44 -9.90 -2.86
N ARG A 131 5.61 -9.09 -2.21
CA ARG A 131 4.69 -9.53 -1.14
C ARG A 131 3.59 -10.44 -1.65
N GLN A 132 3.02 -10.17 -2.81
CA GLN A 132 2.02 -11.06 -3.43
C GLN A 132 2.62 -12.44 -3.72
N GLY A 133 3.83 -12.48 -4.27
CA GLY A 133 4.56 -13.72 -4.50
C GLY A 133 4.93 -14.45 -3.20
N LEU A 134 5.39 -13.72 -2.17
CA LEU A 134 5.69 -14.29 -0.85
C LEU A 134 4.51 -15.03 -0.24
N VAL A 135 3.31 -14.48 -0.35
CA VAL A 135 2.11 -15.14 0.19
C VAL A 135 1.92 -16.51 -0.45
N ASN A 136 2.14 -16.64 -1.77
CA ASN A 136 2.06 -17.93 -2.47
C ASN A 136 3.10 -18.95 -1.99
N LEU A 137 4.26 -18.50 -1.51
CA LEU A 137 5.32 -19.36 -0.96
C LEU A 137 5.06 -19.75 0.51
N LEU A 138 4.30 -18.93 1.24
CA LEU A 138 4.09 -19.08 2.68
C LEU A 138 2.91 -20.00 3.03
N VAL A 139 1.96 -20.19 2.12
CA VAL A 139 0.75 -20.97 2.37
C VAL A 139 0.55 -22.03 1.28
N LYS A 140 -0.17 -23.10 1.62
CA LYS A 140 -0.54 -24.12 0.63
C LYS A 140 -1.61 -23.56 -0.32
N LYS A 141 -1.70 -24.13 -1.52
CA LYS A 141 -2.67 -23.73 -2.55
C LYS A 141 -4.11 -23.75 -2.04
N GLU A 142 -4.45 -24.72 -1.18
CA GLU A 142 -5.81 -24.83 -0.59
C GLU A 142 -6.14 -23.69 0.38
N ASP A 143 -5.12 -23.09 1.00
CA ASP A 143 -5.27 -22.02 2.00
C ASP A 143 -5.03 -20.62 1.40
N LEU A 144 -4.72 -20.54 0.10
CA LEU A 144 -4.35 -19.31 -0.59
C LEU A 144 -5.52 -18.32 -0.66
N SER A 145 -6.74 -18.79 -0.92
CA SER A 145 -7.93 -17.92 -0.92
C SER A 145 -8.16 -17.27 0.45
N SER A 146 -7.95 -18.02 1.53
CA SER A 146 -8.05 -17.50 2.90
C SER A 146 -6.94 -16.47 3.20
N ALA A 147 -5.71 -16.71 2.72
CA ALA A 147 -4.60 -15.79 2.87
C ALA A 147 -4.82 -14.48 2.09
N ILE A 148 -5.33 -14.56 0.86
CA ILE A 148 -5.69 -13.40 0.04
C ILE A 148 -6.81 -12.61 0.72
N ALA A 149 -7.88 -13.29 1.16
CA ALA A 149 -8.98 -12.65 1.88
C ALA A 149 -8.48 -11.90 3.11
N LEU A 150 -7.61 -12.52 3.92
CA LEU A 150 -7.04 -11.91 5.11
C LEU A 150 -6.20 -10.66 4.79
N ASN A 151 -5.38 -10.68 3.73
CA ASN A 151 -4.60 -9.52 3.28
C ASN A 151 -5.50 -8.38 2.80
N THR A 152 -6.54 -8.69 2.02
CA THR A 152 -7.52 -7.70 1.55
C THR A 152 -8.25 -7.07 2.72
N THR A 153 -8.74 -7.87 3.68
CA THR A 153 -9.37 -7.38 4.91
C THR A 153 -8.41 -6.49 5.70
N THR A 154 -7.15 -6.89 5.83
CA THR A 154 -6.10 -6.12 6.51
C THR A 154 -5.92 -4.74 5.87
N PHE A 155 -5.90 -4.67 4.53
CA PHE A 155 -5.79 -3.41 3.80
C PHE A 155 -6.97 -2.47 4.07
N HIS A 156 -8.21 -2.98 4.03
CA HIS A 156 -9.39 -2.17 4.28
C HIS A 156 -9.53 -1.74 5.76
N ILE A 157 -9.13 -2.60 6.70
CA ILE A 157 -9.04 -2.23 8.12
C ILE A 157 -8.06 -1.07 8.29
N GLY A 158 -6.89 -1.14 7.64
CA GLY A 158 -5.93 -0.04 7.64
C GLY A 158 -6.51 1.25 7.06
N ALA A 159 -7.26 1.16 5.96
CA ALA A 159 -7.90 2.31 5.33
C ALA A 159 -8.95 3.00 6.21
N PHE A 160 -9.58 2.25 7.11
CA PHE A 160 -10.58 2.77 8.03
C PHE A 160 -9.99 3.25 9.35
N ILE A 161 -9.15 2.44 9.98
CA ILE A 161 -8.54 2.76 11.29
C ILE A 161 -7.42 3.78 11.15
N GLY A 162 -6.68 3.75 10.04
CA GLY A 162 -5.56 4.65 9.76
C GLY A 162 -5.91 6.14 9.90
N PRO A 163 -6.98 6.63 9.23
CA PRO A 163 -7.46 7.99 9.41
C PRO A 163 -7.79 8.40 10.86
N ALA A 164 -8.39 7.49 11.64
CA ALA A 164 -8.70 7.76 13.04
C ALA A 164 -7.42 7.87 13.89
N ILE A 165 -6.45 6.96 13.68
CA ILE A 165 -5.15 7.04 14.36
C ILE A 165 -4.40 8.30 13.92
N PHE A 166 -4.44 8.65 12.64
CA PHE A 166 -3.82 9.86 12.11
C PHE A 166 -4.38 11.12 12.78
N GLY A 167 -5.71 11.26 12.84
CA GLY A 167 -6.36 12.39 13.51
C GLY A 167 -5.96 12.49 14.98
N PHE A 168 -5.98 11.37 15.70
CA PHE A 168 -5.52 11.31 17.09
C PHE A 168 -4.04 11.72 17.22
N LEU A 169 -3.16 11.19 16.37
CA LEU A 169 -1.74 11.54 16.41
C LEU A 169 -1.53 13.03 16.14
N LEU A 170 -2.28 13.65 15.22
CA LEU A 170 -2.13 15.09 14.93
C LEU A 170 -2.72 16.00 16.01
N GLU A 171 -3.75 15.55 16.73
CA GLU A 171 -4.36 16.31 17.82
C GLU A 171 -3.43 16.37 19.05
N PHE A 172 -2.78 15.26 19.39
CA PHE A 172 -1.96 15.15 20.60
C PHE A 172 -0.45 15.27 20.34
N LEU A 173 0.01 15.04 19.11
CA LEU A 173 1.41 15.07 18.72
C LEU A 173 1.59 15.89 17.43
N SER A 174 2.81 16.39 17.22
CA SER A 174 3.16 17.05 15.96
C SER A 174 3.36 16.04 14.82
N ILE A 175 3.17 16.50 13.58
CA ILE A 175 3.19 15.65 12.38
C ILE A 175 4.47 14.83 12.18
N GLN A 176 5.63 15.30 12.65
CA GLN A 176 6.88 14.52 12.60
C GLN A 176 6.78 13.14 13.27
N TRP A 177 6.00 13.02 14.35
CA TRP A 177 5.82 11.76 15.07
C TRP A 177 5.09 10.72 14.25
N VAL A 178 4.24 11.14 13.31
CA VAL A 178 3.59 10.24 12.35
C VAL A 178 4.61 9.57 11.43
N PHE A 179 5.58 10.34 10.94
CA PHE A 179 6.65 9.83 10.09
C PHE A 179 7.57 8.86 10.84
N TYR A 180 7.90 9.16 12.11
CA TYR A 180 8.66 8.24 12.97
C TYR A 180 7.89 6.97 13.30
N ALA A 181 6.60 7.07 13.59
CA ALA A 181 5.75 5.92 13.82
C ALA A 181 5.73 4.99 12.59
N ASN A 182 5.64 5.54 11.38
CA ASN A 182 5.70 4.74 10.16
C ASN A 182 7.08 4.11 9.92
N ALA A 183 8.17 4.83 10.19
CA ALA A 183 9.51 4.24 10.13
C ALA A 183 9.63 3.04 11.09
N LEU A 184 9.04 3.14 12.28
CA LEU A 184 9.00 2.05 13.26
C LEU A 184 8.14 0.87 12.78
N THR A 185 6.98 1.10 12.16
CA THR A 185 6.16 0.00 11.62
C THR A 185 6.89 -0.76 10.50
N PHE A 186 7.61 -0.05 9.63
CA PHE A 186 8.46 -0.65 8.60
C PHE A 186 9.64 -1.42 9.20
N LEU A 187 10.24 -0.94 10.28
CA LEU A 187 11.27 -1.67 11.03
C LEU A 187 10.70 -2.97 11.61
N VAL A 188 9.53 -2.93 12.26
CA VAL A 188 8.86 -4.13 12.80
C VAL A 188 8.63 -5.16 11.70
N PHE A 189 8.11 -4.74 10.54
CA PHE A 189 7.87 -5.66 9.45
C PHE A 189 9.16 -6.22 8.84
N THR A 190 10.20 -5.40 8.73
CA THR A 190 11.54 -5.82 8.32
C THR A 190 12.08 -6.94 9.22
N LEU A 191 11.92 -6.81 10.54
CA LEU A 191 12.29 -7.85 11.51
C LEU A 191 11.46 -9.12 11.30
N CYS A 192 10.14 -9.00 11.09
CA CYS A 192 9.30 -10.15 10.78
C CYS A 192 9.73 -10.88 9.49
N LEU A 193 10.13 -10.14 8.45
CA LEU A 193 10.63 -10.71 7.19
C LEU A 193 11.97 -11.43 7.37
N ARG A 194 12.82 -10.96 8.30
CA ARG A 194 14.10 -11.61 8.60
C ARG A 194 13.92 -12.99 9.23
N GLU A 195 12.89 -13.15 10.06
CA GLU A 195 12.56 -14.40 10.75
C GLU A 195 11.87 -15.43 9.85
N LEU A 196 11.51 -15.07 8.61
CA LEU A 196 10.93 -16.01 7.67
C LEU A 196 11.99 -16.98 7.15
N ASN A 197 11.86 -18.24 7.56
CA ASN A 197 12.66 -19.32 7.00
C ASN A 197 11.99 -19.86 5.73
N ILE A 198 12.40 -19.32 4.58
CA ILE A 198 11.89 -19.70 3.26
C ILE A 198 13.09 -20.22 2.46
N SER A 199 13.02 -21.46 1.97
CA SER A 199 13.91 -21.91 0.90
C SER A 199 13.52 -21.16 -0.37
N GLU A 200 14.18 -20.03 -0.62
CA GLU A 200 14.04 -19.29 -1.87
C GLU A 200 14.57 -20.18 -3.01
N ILE A 201 13.68 -20.72 -3.83
CA ILE A 201 14.08 -21.35 -5.08
C ILE A 201 14.54 -20.21 -5.99
N LYS A 202 15.85 -20.06 -6.15
CA LYS A 202 16.44 -19.13 -7.13
C LYS A 202 16.09 -19.64 -8.53
N ASN A 203 14.99 -19.17 -9.11
CA ASN A 203 14.71 -19.40 -10.51
C ASN A 203 15.57 -18.42 -11.33
N LEU A 204 16.75 -18.89 -11.73
CA LEU A 204 17.66 -18.15 -12.62
C LEU A 204 17.20 -18.14 -14.09
N SER A 205 15.97 -18.59 -14.38
CA SER A 205 15.58 -19.08 -15.71
C SER A 205 14.82 -18.08 -16.59
N THR A 206 14.39 -16.91 -16.09
CA THR A 206 13.71 -15.90 -16.92
C THR A 206 14.68 -14.77 -17.32
N PRO A 207 15.04 -14.65 -18.62
CA PRO A 207 15.92 -13.58 -19.07
C PRO A 207 15.19 -12.23 -19.06
N MET A 208 15.85 -11.19 -18.52
CA MET A 208 15.29 -9.83 -18.43
C MET A 208 14.95 -9.21 -19.80
N TYR A 209 15.62 -9.66 -20.88
CA TYR A 209 15.38 -9.17 -22.25
C TYR A 209 13.98 -9.54 -22.79
N LYS A 210 13.33 -10.57 -22.23
CA LYS A 210 11.98 -10.96 -22.66
C LYS A 210 10.89 -10.05 -22.08
N ILE A 211 11.13 -9.38 -20.96
CA ILE A 211 10.11 -8.58 -20.26
C ILE A 211 9.57 -7.46 -21.15
N THR A 212 10.44 -6.76 -21.88
CA THR A 212 10.01 -5.69 -22.79
C THR A 212 9.22 -6.22 -23.97
N GLU A 213 9.56 -7.41 -24.47
CA GLU A 213 8.82 -8.11 -25.52
C GLU A 213 7.46 -8.58 -25.01
N ASP A 214 7.41 -9.18 -23.82
CA ASP A 214 6.19 -9.63 -23.14
C ASP A 214 5.24 -8.45 -22.83
N ILE A 215 5.78 -7.30 -22.39
CA ILE A 215 4.99 -6.07 -22.19
C ILE A 215 4.40 -5.60 -23.52
N ARG A 216 5.21 -5.57 -24.58
CA ARG A 216 4.76 -5.12 -25.91
C ARG A 216 3.67 -6.04 -26.45
N GLU A 217 3.85 -7.35 -26.32
CA GLU A 217 2.87 -8.35 -26.71
C GLU A 217 1.58 -8.22 -25.89
N GLY A 218 1.69 -8.02 -24.58
CA GLY A 218 0.55 -7.76 -23.68
C GLY A 218 -0.23 -6.50 -24.06
N ILE A 219 0.44 -5.40 -24.40
CA ILE A 219 -0.20 -4.16 -24.88
C ILE A 219 -0.88 -4.42 -26.23
N TYR A 220 -0.20 -5.09 -27.16
CA TYR A 220 -0.77 -5.40 -28.47
C TYR A 220 -2.03 -6.27 -28.34
N TYR A 221 -1.98 -7.29 -27.50
CA TYR A 221 -3.10 -8.17 -27.21
C TYR A 221 -4.27 -7.42 -26.56
N LEU A 222 -3.99 -6.56 -25.57
CA LEU A 222 -4.98 -5.72 -24.91
C LEU A 222 -5.69 -4.79 -25.91
N LEU A 223 -4.96 -4.19 -26.83
CA LEU A 223 -5.52 -3.28 -27.84
C LEU A 223 -6.30 -4.03 -28.94
N GLY A 224 -5.88 -5.26 -29.27
CA GLY A 224 -6.51 -6.11 -30.28
C GLY A 224 -7.78 -6.81 -29.80
N HIS A 225 -7.87 -7.18 -28.52
CA HIS A 225 -9.01 -7.94 -27.99
C HIS A 225 -10.12 -7.02 -27.44
N LYS A 226 -11.22 -6.85 -28.20
CA LYS A 226 -12.33 -5.93 -27.86
C LYS A 226 -12.85 -6.08 -26.42
N GLY A 227 -13.01 -7.31 -25.92
CA GLY A 227 -13.51 -7.55 -24.57
C GLY A 227 -12.56 -7.08 -23.46
N ILE A 228 -11.26 -7.31 -23.64
CA ILE A 228 -10.23 -6.95 -22.63
C ILE A 228 -10.03 -5.45 -22.65
N ARG A 229 -9.98 -4.85 -23.84
CA ARG A 229 -9.91 -3.39 -24.00
C ARG A 229 -11.06 -2.68 -23.28
N SER A 230 -12.29 -3.16 -23.42
CA SER A 230 -13.45 -2.56 -22.74
C SER A 230 -13.33 -2.67 -21.22
N LEU A 231 -12.91 -3.82 -20.68
CA LEU A 231 -12.67 -3.99 -19.25
C LEU A 231 -11.56 -3.05 -18.75
N PHE A 232 -10.51 -2.87 -19.54
CA PHE A 232 -9.39 -1.99 -19.19
C PHE A 232 -9.79 -0.52 -19.17
N ILE A 233 -10.58 -0.06 -20.15
CA ILE A 233 -11.14 1.30 -20.18
C ILE A 233 -12.06 1.52 -18.98
N LEU A 234 -12.94 0.56 -18.67
CA LEU A 234 -13.82 0.62 -17.51
C LEU A 234 -13.04 0.65 -16.19
N ALA A 235 -11.86 0.05 -16.11
CA ALA A 235 -11.00 0.13 -14.93
C ALA A 235 -10.25 1.47 -14.83
N ILE A 236 -9.76 2.01 -15.94
CA ILE A 236 -9.00 3.28 -15.96
C ILE A 236 -9.87 4.47 -15.58
N ILE A 237 -11.10 4.55 -16.09
CA ILE A 237 -11.96 5.73 -15.90
C ILE A 237 -12.17 6.05 -14.40
N PRO A 238 -12.64 5.12 -13.53
CA PRO A 238 -12.75 5.38 -12.09
C PRO A 238 -11.41 5.74 -11.44
N HIS A 239 -10.32 5.09 -11.85
CA HIS A 239 -9.00 5.39 -11.29
C HIS A 239 -8.48 6.77 -11.68
N LEU A 240 -8.83 7.26 -12.87
CA LEU A 240 -8.39 8.57 -13.36
C LEU A 240 -9.26 9.71 -12.81
N PHE A 241 -10.58 9.52 -12.73
CA PHE A 241 -11.51 10.59 -12.41
C PHE A 241 -12.01 10.58 -10.96
N ILE A 242 -12.10 9.41 -10.31
CA ILE A 242 -12.66 9.31 -8.96
C ILE A 242 -11.54 9.28 -7.91
N ARG A 243 -10.44 8.58 -8.17
CA ARG A 243 -9.37 8.40 -7.17
C ARG A 243 -8.71 9.71 -6.70
N PRO A 244 -8.41 10.70 -7.57
CA PRO A 244 -7.78 11.95 -7.14
C PRO A 244 -8.60 12.74 -6.11
N PHE A 245 -9.91 12.54 -6.07
CA PHE A 245 -10.79 13.15 -5.06
C PHE A 245 -10.29 12.89 -3.62
N VAL A 246 -9.79 11.68 -3.34
CA VAL A 246 -9.30 11.30 -2.02
C VAL A 246 -8.03 12.07 -1.64
N ASP A 247 -7.18 12.38 -2.63
CA ASP A 247 -5.91 13.06 -2.40
C ASP A 247 -6.11 14.59 -2.20
N PHE A 248 -7.25 15.13 -2.65
CA PHE A 248 -7.64 16.53 -2.42
C PHE A 248 -8.41 16.79 -1.13
N LEU A 249 -8.73 15.75 -0.35
CA LEU A 249 -9.50 15.89 0.89
C LEU A 249 -8.94 16.90 1.90
N PRO A 250 -7.62 17.08 2.08
CA PRO A 250 -7.10 18.14 2.96
C PRO A 250 -7.57 19.53 2.56
N GLY A 251 -7.49 19.85 1.26
CA GLY A 251 -7.94 21.14 0.74
C GLY A 251 -9.44 21.35 0.87
N PHE A 252 -10.24 20.32 0.59
CA PHE A 252 -11.69 20.39 0.83
C PHE A 252 -12.03 20.59 2.31
N SER A 253 -11.32 19.92 3.22
CA SER A 253 -11.54 20.08 4.65
C SER A 253 -11.36 21.54 5.07
N GLU A 254 -10.25 22.16 4.67
CA GLU A 254 -9.90 23.51 5.12
C GLU A 254 -10.65 24.61 4.37
N GLU A 255 -10.74 24.54 3.03
CA GLU A 255 -11.33 25.62 2.22
C GLU A 255 -12.86 25.56 2.16
N VAL A 256 -13.45 24.36 2.16
CA VAL A 256 -14.90 24.19 1.96
C VAL A 256 -15.62 23.97 3.29
N PHE A 257 -15.06 23.12 4.15
CA PHE A 257 -15.68 22.79 5.44
C PHE A 257 -15.15 23.61 6.61
N TYR A 258 -14.14 24.46 6.39
CA TYR A 258 -13.51 25.30 7.41
C TYR A 258 -13.04 24.48 8.63
N ARG A 259 -12.53 23.27 8.37
CA ARG A 259 -11.97 22.36 9.38
C ARG A 259 -10.53 22.00 9.07
N GLY A 260 -9.73 21.83 10.12
CA GLY A 260 -8.32 21.47 10.00
C GLY A 260 -8.11 19.97 9.79
N ALA A 261 -7.07 19.45 10.43
CA ALA A 261 -6.69 18.04 10.35
C ALA A 261 -7.80 17.10 10.87
N ASP A 262 -8.62 17.57 11.81
CA ASP A 262 -9.76 16.85 12.36
C ASP A 262 -10.83 16.56 11.28
N GLY A 263 -11.19 17.58 10.50
CA GLY A 263 -12.13 17.44 9.38
C GLY A 263 -11.58 16.51 8.31
N PHE A 264 -10.29 16.63 7.99
CA PHE A 264 -9.62 15.75 7.04
C PHE A 264 -9.64 14.28 7.53
N ALA A 265 -9.33 14.04 8.80
CA ALA A 265 -9.38 12.71 9.40
C ALA A 265 -10.80 12.11 9.37
N ILE A 266 -11.84 12.92 9.63
CA ILE A 266 -13.25 12.48 9.56
C ILE A 266 -13.63 12.12 8.11
N LEU A 267 -13.26 12.94 7.13
CA LEU A 267 -13.53 12.69 5.70
C LEU A 267 -12.84 11.39 5.25
N ALA A 268 -11.55 11.23 5.59
CA ALA A 268 -10.78 10.03 5.25
C ALA A 268 -11.33 8.77 5.96
N SER A 269 -11.73 8.88 7.24
CA SER A 269 -12.36 7.79 7.99
C SER A 269 -13.68 7.35 7.35
N SER A 270 -14.48 8.32 6.90
CA SER A 270 -15.77 8.05 6.24
C SER A 270 -15.59 7.29 4.92
N PHE A 271 -14.57 7.64 4.15
CA PHE A 271 -14.19 6.89 2.94
C PHE A 271 -13.77 5.45 3.28
N GLY A 272 -12.91 5.27 4.29
CA GLY A 272 -12.48 3.95 4.75
C GLY A 272 -13.64 3.08 5.25
N LEU A 273 -14.58 3.68 6.00
CA LEU A 273 -15.77 2.99 6.50
C LEU A 273 -16.67 2.52 5.35
N GLY A 274 -16.91 3.37 4.36
CA GLY A 274 -17.69 3.01 3.16
C GLY A 274 -17.05 1.84 2.40
N SER A 275 -15.73 1.84 2.25
CA SER A 275 -14.99 0.73 1.64
C SER A 275 -15.13 -0.57 2.43
N LEU A 276 -15.06 -0.53 3.76
CA LEU A 276 -15.24 -1.70 4.62
C LEU A 276 -16.66 -2.25 4.55
N LEU A 277 -17.67 -1.39 4.66
CA LEU A 277 -19.08 -1.79 4.61
C LEU A 277 -19.43 -2.43 3.27
N LEU A 278 -19.00 -1.83 2.15
CA LEU A 278 -19.24 -2.40 0.83
C LEU A 278 -18.49 -3.72 0.65
N GLY A 279 -17.23 -3.81 1.09
CA GLY A 279 -16.45 -5.05 1.06
C GLY A 279 -17.12 -6.17 1.85
N PHE A 280 -17.64 -5.85 3.04
CA PHE A 280 -18.40 -6.80 3.85
C PHE A 280 -19.71 -7.22 3.17
N LEU A 281 -20.49 -6.27 2.64
CA LEU A 281 -21.72 -6.56 1.90
C LEU A 281 -21.48 -7.47 0.69
N LEU A 282 -20.43 -7.22 -0.09
CA LEU A 282 -20.05 -8.06 -1.23
C LEU A 282 -19.60 -9.46 -0.78
N ALA A 283 -18.83 -9.55 0.31
CA ALA A 283 -18.41 -10.83 0.88
C ALA A 283 -19.61 -11.67 1.36
N VAL A 284 -20.60 -11.04 2.01
CA VAL A 284 -21.84 -11.71 2.46
C VAL A 284 -22.69 -12.13 1.27
N ARG A 285 -22.74 -11.33 0.20
CA ARG A 285 -23.55 -11.63 -0.99
C ARG A 285 -23.06 -12.88 -1.73
N GLY A 286 -21.75 -13.20 -1.66
CA GLY A 286 -21.17 -14.52 -1.97
C GLY A 286 -21.33 -15.07 -3.40
N LYS A 287 -22.04 -14.37 -4.29
CA LYS A 287 -22.31 -14.77 -5.69
C LYS A 287 -22.17 -13.57 -6.61
N THR A 288 -21.51 -13.78 -7.76
CA THR A 288 -21.33 -12.79 -8.83
C THR A 288 -22.37 -12.91 -9.95
N GLN A 289 -23.37 -13.79 -9.78
CA GLN A 289 -24.50 -13.87 -10.71
C GLN A 289 -25.42 -12.68 -10.44
N GLY A 290 -25.51 -11.79 -11.44
CA GLY A 290 -26.53 -10.75 -11.52
C GLY A 290 -27.91 -11.33 -11.75
#